data_AF-A0A7D5UPW9-F1
#
_entry.id   AF-A0A7D5UPW9-F1
#
_cell.length_a   1.000
_cell.length_b   1.000
_cell.length_c   1.000
_cell.angle_alpha   90.00
_cell.angle_beta   90.00
_cell.angle_gamma   90.00
#
_symmetry.space_group_name_H-M   'P 1'
#
loop_
_entity.id
_entity.type
_entity.pdbx_description
1 polymer ?
#
loop_
_entity_poly.entity_id
_entity_poly.type
_entity_poly.pdbx_seq_one_letter_code
_entity_poly.pdbx_strand_id
1 'polypeptide(L)'
;MAIHRGGSVYQCLANGSVYQCLANLTAALELVGQLNAAEYNGAAGALSLLPTAGALLGAPTREMWIVYKLVPLAGVLSMFLSLGGSITPSNVGEYDPAEPFSYGGFMPTTGVTATRHMLSSSANSFNGSVRQLCSTEAQDDVSAAQRFAAEVQQRADDDSGGDVGPGLFVAMALQSILVIGLLVPMWYAQRGAVVTWWCRVWGWMYFWYLLVSAVSIFDNLVAAPFTRSWTIRVSRKPTGILLDDTVPKITDRRGGRYANALEALKAGPNTNQHIRIATDKGSGYSRTCFYVVISIQGISRLHAIAQVLSKGASVAVFAFGTALFASATLMSISVALMVLCILLVCGVAGRVIAMWIVAQISRENKPILHKLVKSETEAGEFIHAICELDLQLEIHGHVIMSGWCIKSRSAFLSAATYIGLMAKPFNAIQLAEKAMRGAVVSQDVAGTRATEWGIAC
;
A
#
# COMPACT_ATOMS: atom_id res chain seq x y z
N MET A 1 -14.50 47.00 23.06
CA MET A 1 -13.53 46.92 24.17
C MET A 1 -12.58 45.79 23.83
N ALA A 2 -11.38 46.12 23.34
CA ALA A 2 -10.45 45.17 22.76
C ALA A 2 -9.90 44.21 23.84
N ILE A 3 -10.04 42.92 23.58
CA ILE A 3 -9.52 41.82 24.41
C ILE A 3 -8.01 41.75 24.17
N HIS A 4 -7.26 42.55 24.91
CA HIS A 4 -5.80 42.48 25.03
C HIS A 4 -5.41 41.60 26.23
N ARG A 5 -6.02 40.40 26.36
CA ARG A 5 -5.78 39.43 27.45
C ARG A 5 -5.04 38.16 27.00
N GLY A 6 -4.31 38.21 25.89
CA GLY A 6 -3.49 37.10 25.40
C GLY A 6 -2.06 37.05 25.95
N GLY A 7 -1.62 38.01 26.78
CA GLY A 7 -0.23 38.10 27.25
C GLY A 7 0.01 37.58 28.67
N SER A 8 -0.83 37.96 29.63
CA SER A 8 -0.49 37.80 31.05
C SER A 8 -0.71 36.39 31.61
N VAL A 9 -1.65 35.59 31.08
CA VAL A 9 -1.83 34.20 31.53
C VAL A 9 -0.69 33.31 31.03
N TYR A 10 -0.20 33.56 29.81
CA TYR A 10 0.90 32.82 29.20
C TYR A 10 2.26 33.11 29.85
N GLN A 11 2.46 34.33 30.38
CA GLN A 11 3.69 34.70 31.10
C GLN A 11 3.80 34.07 32.50
N CYS A 12 2.69 33.74 33.16
CA CYS A 12 2.70 33.03 34.45
C CYS A 12 3.02 31.53 34.34
N LEU A 13 3.02 30.97 33.11
CA LEU A 13 3.20 29.54 32.83
C LEU A 13 4.63 29.17 32.36
N ALA A 14 5.48 30.17 32.06
CA ALA A 14 6.85 29.95 31.58
C ALA A 14 7.91 29.82 32.70
N ASN A 15 7.53 29.98 33.97
CA ASN A 15 8.45 29.95 35.09
C ASN A 15 8.70 28.52 35.60
N GLY A 16 9.81 27.94 35.15
CA GLY A 16 10.74 27.04 35.86
C GLY A 16 10.25 25.77 36.56
N SER A 17 9.21 25.81 37.39
CA SER A 17 8.82 24.72 38.30
C SER A 17 7.38 24.24 38.09
N VAL A 18 7.20 22.92 38.05
CA VAL A 18 5.90 22.24 37.86
C VAL A 18 4.89 22.65 38.96
N TYR A 19 5.38 22.89 40.18
CA TYR A 19 4.57 23.31 41.32
C TYR A 19 3.99 24.73 41.17
N GLN A 20 4.75 25.68 40.60
CA GLN A 20 4.24 27.03 40.33
C GLN A 20 3.18 27.03 39.21
N CYS A 21 3.36 26.18 38.20
CA CYS A 21 2.37 26.00 37.15
C CYS A 21 1.04 25.46 37.72
N LEU A 22 1.10 24.42 38.57
CA LEU A 22 -0.07 23.85 39.24
C LEU A 22 -0.78 24.87 40.13
N ALA A 23 -0.05 25.63 40.95
CA ALA A 23 -0.61 26.64 41.84
C ALA A 23 -1.27 27.81 41.10
N ASN A 24 -0.67 28.27 40.00
CA ASN A 24 -1.25 29.32 39.16
C ASN A 24 -2.47 28.81 38.38
N LEU A 25 -2.46 27.55 37.95
CA LEU A 25 -3.59 26.93 37.27
C LEU A 25 -4.79 26.79 38.22
N THR A 26 -4.58 26.37 39.46
CA THR A 26 -5.65 26.25 40.46
C THR A 26 -6.29 27.61 40.76
N ALA A 27 -5.48 28.66 40.91
CA ALA A 27 -5.99 30.02 41.11
C ALA A 27 -6.77 30.56 39.88
N ALA A 28 -6.31 30.23 38.67
CA ALA A 28 -6.99 30.61 37.44
C ALA A 28 -8.32 29.85 37.24
N LEU A 29 -8.39 28.57 37.61
CA LEU A 29 -9.61 27.75 37.49
C LEU A 29 -10.69 28.16 38.48
N GLU A 30 -10.31 28.61 39.69
CA GLU A 30 -11.24 29.05 40.74
C GLU A 30 -12.02 30.32 40.33
N LEU A 31 -11.39 31.23 39.59
CA LEU A 31 -11.98 32.48 39.10
C LEU A 31 -12.99 32.32 37.94
N VAL A 32 -13.03 31.15 37.28
CA VAL A 32 -13.91 30.92 36.11
C VAL A 32 -14.84 29.71 36.31
N GLY A 33 -15.02 29.26 37.56
CA GLY A 33 -15.39 27.88 37.89
C GLY A 33 -16.73 27.30 37.40
N GLN A 34 -17.78 28.09 37.11
CA GLN A 34 -19.11 27.52 36.80
C GLN A 34 -19.47 27.49 35.31
N LEU A 35 -19.36 28.60 34.57
CA LEU A 35 -19.62 28.59 33.11
C LEU A 35 -18.52 27.84 32.35
N ASN A 36 -17.27 27.98 32.79
CA ASN A 36 -16.13 27.39 32.09
C ASN A 36 -16.06 25.89 32.34
N ALA A 37 -16.44 25.39 33.52
CA ALA A 37 -16.52 23.96 33.79
C ALA A 37 -17.52 23.24 32.88
N ALA A 38 -18.66 23.86 32.56
CA ALA A 38 -19.63 23.32 31.60
C ALA A 38 -19.05 23.28 30.18
N GLU A 39 -18.39 24.35 29.72
CA GLU A 39 -17.72 24.37 28.41
C GLU A 39 -16.58 23.34 28.32
N TYR A 40 -15.80 23.15 29.39
CA TYR A 40 -14.73 22.15 29.46
C TYR A 40 -15.24 20.73 29.43
N ASN A 41 -16.24 20.41 30.25
CA ASN A 41 -16.83 19.08 30.27
C ASN A 41 -17.45 18.75 28.90
N GLY A 42 -18.06 19.74 28.23
CA GLY A 42 -18.57 19.59 26.87
C GLY A 42 -17.47 19.41 25.82
N ALA A 43 -16.37 20.17 25.91
CA ALA A 43 -15.23 20.08 25.00
C ALA A 43 -14.47 18.75 25.14
N ALA A 44 -14.21 18.33 26.37
CA ALA A 44 -13.59 17.05 26.70
C ALA A 44 -14.48 15.88 26.26
N GLY A 45 -15.79 15.97 26.52
CA GLY A 45 -16.77 15.01 26.03
C GLY A 45 -16.78 14.90 24.50
N ALA A 46 -16.83 16.03 23.79
CA ALA A 46 -16.79 16.05 22.33
C ALA A 46 -15.49 15.45 21.76
N LEU A 47 -14.32 15.78 22.34
CA LEU A 47 -13.06 15.20 21.88
C LEU A 47 -12.89 13.72 22.23
N SER A 48 -13.49 13.26 23.33
CA SER A 48 -13.52 11.83 23.67
C SER A 48 -14.27 10.99 22.63
N LEU A 49 -15.11 11.62 21.80
CA LEU A 49 -15.81 10.97 20.68
C LEU A 49 -14.94 10.79 19.43
N LEU A 50 -13.76 11.42 19.34
CA LEU A 50 -12.88 11.26 18.19
C LEU A 50 -12.41 9.80 18.00
N PRO A 51 -11.97 9.09 19.06
CA PRO A 51 -11.81 7.64 19.05
C PRO A 51 -12.98 6.87 18.41
N THR A 52 -14.20 7.17 18.84
CA THR A 52 -15.42 6.48 18.38
C THR A 52 -15.78 6.86 16.94
N ALA A 53 -15.55 8.11 16.53
CA ALA A 53 -15.69 8.55 15.16
C ALA A 53 -14.70 7.83 14.22
N GLY A 54 -13.45 7.61 14.66
CA GLY A 54 -12.47 6.80 13.92
C GLY A 54 -12.93 5.36 13.75
N ALA A 55 -13.52 4.75 14.77
CA ALA A 55 -14.08 3.40 14.70
C ALA A 55 -15.31 3.32 13.75
N LEU A 56 -16.19 4.32 13.76
CA LEU A 56 -17.37 4.38 12.89
C LEU A 56 -17.01 4.60 11.42
N LEU A 57 -16.02 5.45 11.17
CA LEU A 57 -15.46 5.57 9.83
C LEU A 57 -14.78 4.25 9.45
N GLY A 58 -14.16 3.52 10.37
CA GLY A 58 -13.24 2.40 10.20
C GLY A 58 -13.71 1.06 9.62
N ALA A 59 -14.86 0.96 8.93
CA ALA A 59 -15.22 -0.31 8.29
C ALA A 59 -14.15 -0.71 7.24
N PRO A 60 -13.63 -1.96 7.30
CA PRO A 60 -12.63 -2.44 6.36
C PRO A 60 -13.24 -2.53 4.97
N THR A 61 -12.57 -1.94 3.98
CA THR A 61 -13.01 -1.99 2.59
C THR A 61 -11.91 -2.58 1.74
N ARG A 62 -12.24 -3.64 1.00
CA ARG A 62 -11.38 -4.26 0.00
C ARG A 62 -10.70 -3.25 -0.93
N GLU A 63 -11.45 -2.23 -1.33
CA GLU A 63 -10.99 -1.12 -2.18
C GLU A 63 -9.74 -0.45 -1.61
N MET A 64 -9.72 -0.21 -0.30
CA MET A 64 -8.66 0.54 0.32
C MET A 64 -7.36 -0.29 0.46
N TRP A 65 -7.46 -1.62 0.62
CA TRP A 65 -6.29 -2.51 0.48
C TRP A 65 -5.72 -2.48 -0.94
N ILE A 66 -6.59 -2.43 -1.96
CA ILE A 66 -6.19 -2.29 -3.36
C ILE A 66 -5.45 -0.96 -3.55
N VAL A 67 -5.95 0.17 -3.02
CA VAL A 67 -5.21 1.46 -3.05
C VAL A 67 -3.85 1.30 -2.42
N TYR A 68 -3.77 0.72 -1.23
CA TYR A 68 -2.51 0.54 -0.51
C TYR A 68 -1.49 -0.30 -1.30
N LYS A 69 -1.95 -1.31 -2.05
CA LYS A 69 -1.07 -2.12 -2.90
C LYS A 69 -0.69 -1.43 -4.21
N LEU A 70 -1.59 -0.64 -4.80
CA LEU A 70 -1.36 0.04 -6.08
C LEU A 70 -0.56 1.33 -5.94
N VAL A 71 -0.87 2.12 -4.92
CA VAL A 71 -0.28 3.41 -4.62
C VAL A 71 -0.10 3.50 -3.09
N PRO A 72 0.98 2.90 -2.54
CA PRO A 72 1.21 2.82 -1.11
C PRO A 72 1.12 4.18 -0.40
N LEU A 73 1.66 5.24 -1.02
CA LEU A 73 1.58 6.60 -0.48
C LEU A 73 0.13 7.08 -0.29
N ALA A 74 -0.74 6.86 -1.29
CA ALA A 74 -2.15 7.24 -1.20
C ALA A 74 -2.88 6.41 -0.13
N GLY A 75 -2.53 5.12 -0.01
CA GLY A 75 -3.05 4.26 1.06
C GLY A 75 -2.67 4.80 2.46
N VAL A 76 -1.42 5.18 2.66
CA VAL A 76 -0.96 5.78 3.93
C VAL A 76 -1.62 7.12 4.21
N LEU A 77 -1.73 8.01 3.21
CA LEU A 77 -2.45 9.28 3.36
C LEU A 77 -3.93 9.06 3.73
N SER A 78 -4.56 8.03 3.15
CA SER A 78 -5.93 7.64 3.48
C SER A 78 -6.06 7.08 4.90
N MET A 79 -5.04 6.37 5.40
CA MET A 79 -4.96 5.91 6.81
C MET A 79 -4.90 7.09 7.79
N PHE A 80 -4.08 8.10 7.48
CA PHE A 80 -4.03 9.34 8.27
C PHE A 80 -5.40 10.01 8.31
N LEU A 81 -6.03 10.24 7.14
CA LEU A 81 -7.33 10.89 7.07
C LEU A 81 -8.45 10.10 7.78
N SER A 82 -8.37 8.77 7.79
CA SER A 82 -9.40 7.90 8.40
C SER A 82 -9.25 7.74 9.92
N LEU A 83 -8.42 8.55 10.60
CA LEU A 83 -8.12 8.40 12.03
C LEU A 83 -7.68 6.96 12.40
N GLY A 84 -7.07 6.26 11.44
CA GLY A 84 -6.64 4.89 11.65
C GLY A 84 -7.73 3.82 11.60
N GLY A 85 -8.82 4.03 10.88
CA GLY A 85 -9.76 2.95 10.55
C GLY A 85 -9.10 1.76 9.85
N SER A 86 -9.66 0.55 10.02
CA SER A 86 -9.15 -0.64 9.32
C SER A 86 -9.39 -0.52 7.81
N ILE A 87 -8.39 -0.93 7.04
CA ILE A 87 -8.31 -0.86 5.57
C ILE A 87 -8.25 -2.27 4.95
N THR A 88 -7.78 -3.25 5.72
CA THR A 88 -7.63 -4.61 5.22
C THR A 88 -8.88 -5.43 5.54
N PRO A 89 -9.52 -6.05 4.53
CA PRO A 89 -10.65 -6.94 4.79
C PRO A 89 -10.19 -8.13 5.63
N SER A 90 -10.98 -8.49 6.64
CA SER A 90 -10.63 -9.60 7.55
C SER A 90 -10.91 -10.97 6.93
N ASN A 91 -11.74 -11.04 5.89
CA ASN A 91 -12.13 -12.29 5.25
C ASN A 91 -11.32 -12.56 3.97
N VAL A 92 -10.87 -13.79 3.81
CA VAL A 92 -10.06 -14.23 2.65
C VAL A 92 -10.85 -14.18 1.34
N GLY A 93 -12.17 -14.44 1.36
CA GLY A 93 -13.04 -14.41 0.18
C GLY A 93 -13.19 -13.01 -0.42
N GLU A 94 -13.12 -11.96 0.42
CA GLU A 94 -13.22 -10.56 -0.03
C GLU A 94 -12.01 -10.11 -0.86
N TYR A 95 -10.95 -10.92 -0.95
CA TYR A 95 -9.78 -10.65 -1.79
C TYR A 95 -9.85 -11.29 -3.19
N ASP A 96 -10.90 -12.05 -3.51
CA ASP A 96 -11.06 -12.72 -4.81
C ASP A 96 -11.60 -11.75 -5.87
N PRO A 97 -10.86 -11.42 -6.94
CA PRO A 97 -11.30 -10.52 -8.03
C PRO A 97 -12.57 -10.96 -8.76
N ALA A 98 -13.00 -12.23 -8.61
CA ALA A 98 -14.20 -12.74 -9.27
C ALA A 98 -15.52 -12.31 -8.60
N GLU A 99 -15.51 -11.87 -7.34
CA GLU A 99 -16.73 -11.41 -6.67
C GLU A 99 -17.03 -9.92 -6.98
N PRO A 100 -18.25 -9.57 -7.43
CA PRO A 100 -18.63 -8.19 -7.68
C PRO A 100 -18.60 -7.36 -6.39
N PHE A 101 -18.18 -6.09 -6.51
CA PHE A 101 -18.07 -5.14 -5.40
C PHE A 101 -19.38 -5.04 -4.61
N SER A 102 -19.45 -5.73 -3.48
CA SER A 102 -20.59 -5.63 -2.57
C SER A 102 -20.27 -4.61 -1.48
N TYR A 103 -21.00 -3.50 -1.52
CA TYR A 103 -20.86 -2.43 -0.56
C TYR A 103 -21.44 -2.90 0.78
N GLY A 104 -20.63 -2.87 1.84
CA GLY A 104 -21.12 -3.01 3.22
C GLY A 104 -22.00 -1.82 3.61
N GLY A 105 -23.30 -1.87 3.31
CA GLY A 105 -24.34 -1.05 3.94
C GLY A 105 -24.82 0.26 3.29
N PHE A 106 -24.18 0.80 2.25
CA PHE A 106 -24.73 1.91 1.45
C PHE A 106 -24.78 1.55 -0.04
N MET A 107 -25.93 1.73 -0.69
CA MET A 107 -26.10 1.39 -2.11
C MET A 107 -25.13 2.16 -3.01
N PRO A 108 -24.41 1.51 -3.93
CA PRO A 108 -23.65 2.21 -4.96
C PRO A 108 -24.61 2.96 -5.90
N THR A 109 -24.47 4.28 -5.99
CA THR A 109 -25.29 5.14 -6.86
C THR A 109 -24.80 5.24 -8.31
N THR A 110 -23.77 4.48 -8.69
CA THR A 110 -23.39 4.37 -10.11
C THR A 110 -24.11 3.17 -10.71
N GLY A 111 -25.10 3.44 -11.55
CA GLY A 111 -25.76 2.43 -12.37
C GLY A 111 -24.75 1.65 -13.20
N VAL A 112 -24.40 0.46 -12.71
CA VAL A 112 -23.66 -0.53 -13.50
C VAL A 112 -24.68 -1.19 -14.39
N THR A 113 -24.64 -0.89 -15.68
CA THR A 113 -25.27 -1.71 -16.71
C THR A 113 -24.65 -3.09 -16.59
N ALA A 114 -25.34 -3.99 -15.88
CA ALA A 114 -24.96 -5.39 -15.79
C ALA A 114 -24.89 -5.93 -17.23
N THR A 115 -23.67 -6.23 -17.69
CA THR A 115 -23.44 -6.91 -18.95
C THR A 115 -24.11 -8.27 -18.83
N ARG A 116 -25.28 -8.34 -19.45
CA ARG A 116 -26.14 -9.51 -19.66
C ARG A 116 -25.31 -10.61 -20.33
N HIS A 117 -24.68 -11.48 -19.55
CA HIS A 117 -24.29 -12.79 -20.07
C HIS A 117 -25.58 -13.54 -20.39
N MET A 118 -25.78 -13.82 -21.67
CA MET A 118 -26.98 -14.42 -22.21
C MET A 118 -27.22 -15.82 -21.62
N LEU A 119 -28.43 -15.99 -21.11
CA LEU A 119 -29.10 -17.28 -20.96
C LEU A 119 -29.18 -18.00 -22.31
N SER A 120 -28.74 -19.27 -22.31
CA SER A 120 -29.30 -20.35 -23.13
C SER A 120 -29.47 -21.53 -22.19
N SER A 121 -30.61 -21.61 -21.49
CA SER A 121 -31.70 -22.57 -21.80
C SER A 121 -31.22 -24.02 -21.97
N SER A 122 -31.44 -24.86 -20.96
CA SER A 122 -32.53 -25.84 -21.03
C SER A 122 -32.76 -26.51 -19.68
N ALA A 123 -33.99 -26.45 -19.19
CA ALA A 123 -34.47 -27.16 -18.02
C ALA A 123 -35.09 -28.50 -18.44
N ASN A 124 -34.79 -29.57 -17.70
CA ASN A 124 -35.65 -30.72 -17.38
C ASN A 124 -34.85 -31.63 -16.42
N SER A 125 -35.21 -31.72 -15.15
CA SER A 125 -36.26 -32.58 -14.57
C SER A 125 -35.83 -34.05 -14.42
N PHE A 126 -35.59 -34.40 -13.15
CA PHE A 126 -35.92 -35.65 -12.43
C PHE A 126 -35.31 -37.02 -12.82
N ASN A 127 -34.88 -37.70 -11.73
CA ASN A 127 -34.67 -39.12 -11.48
C ASN A 127 -33.37 -39.80 -11.95
N GLY A 128 -32.68 -40.41 -10.99
CA GLY A 128 -31.78 -41.53 -11.25
C GLY A 128 -30.61 -41.61 -10.28
N SER A 129 -30.74 -42.47 -9.27
CA SER A 129 -29.64 -42.98 -8.47
C SER A 129 -28.57 -43.68 -9.34
N VAL A 130 -27.42 -43.98 -8.70
CA VAL A 130 -26.42 -45.00 -9.06
C VAL A 130 -25.06 -44.46 -9.54
N ARG A 131 -24.03 -44.89 -8.79
CA ARG A 131 -22.59 -44.96 -9.09
C ARG A 131 -21.72 -43.73 -8.89
N GLN A 132 -21.44 -43.52 -7.61
CA GLN A 132 -20.06 -43.45 -7.11
C GLN A 132 -19.18 -44.48 -7.84
N LEU A 133 -18.32 -44.00 -8.74
CA LEU A 133 -17.27 -44.79 -9.38
C LEU A 133 -16.03 -43.91 -9.55
N CYS A 134 -14.98 -44.29 -8.83
CA CYS A 134 -13.61 -43.87 -9.07
C CYS A 134 -13.36 -43.82 -10.58
N SER A 135 -13.01 -42.63 -11.07
CA SER A 135 -12.39 -42.46 -12.38
C SER A 135 -11.32 -41.37 -12.27
N THR A 136 -10.14 -41.85 -11.91
CA THR A 136 -8.85 -41.50 -12.51
C THR A 136 -8.44 -40.02 -12.51
N GLU A 137 -7.69 -39.65 -11.46
CA GLU A 137 -6.88 -38.44 -11.32
C GLU A 137 -5.67 -38.39 -12.29
N ALA A 138 -5.84 -38.68 -13.58
CA ALA A 138 -4.71 -38.73 -14.51
C ALA A 138 -5.11 -38.41 -15.95
N GLN A 139 -5.61 -37.19 -16.23
CA GLN A 139 -5.56 -36.54 -17.55
C GLN A 139 -6.33 -35.21 -17.57
N ASP A 140 -5.85 -34.21 -16.83
CA ASP A 140 -6.31 -32.80 -16.99
C ASP A 140 -5.10 -31.84 -16.91
N ASP A 141 -3.96 -32.31 -17.45
CA ASP A 141 -2.58 -31.84 -17.34
C ASP A 141 -2.29 -30.51 -18.07
N VAL A 142 -3.01 -29.46 -17.71
CA VAL A 142 -2.42 -28.11 -17.71
C VAL A 142 -2.39 -27.70 -16.25
N SER A 143 -1.20 -27.76 -15.64
CA SER A 143 -1.01 -27.41 -14.23
C SER A 143 -1.70 -26.08 -13.94
N ALA A 144 -2.42 -25.98 -12.82
CA ALA A 144 -3.14 -24.74 -12.46
C ALA A 144 -2.24 -23.50 -12.50
N ALA A 145 -0.93 -23.69 -12.27
CA ALA A 145 0.10 -22.67 -12.44
C ALA A 145 0.26 -22.18 -13.89
N GLN A 146 0.22 -23.08 -14.87
CA GLN A 146 0.31 -22.74 -16.30
C GLN A 146 -0.96 -22.03 -16.79
N ARG A 147 -2.14 -22.43 -16.31
CA ARG A 147 -3.40 -21.72 -16.63
C ARG A 147 -3.37 -20.27 -16.12
N PHE A 148 -2.88 -20.07 -14.90
CA PHE A 148 -2.69 -18.73 -14.35
C PHE A 148 -1.60 -17.93 -15.08
N ALA A 149 -0.50 -18.57 -15.46
CA ALA A 149 0.53 -17.94 -16.28
C ALA A 149 -0.03 -17.50 -17.65
N ALA A 150 -0.90 -18.29 -18.27
CA ALA A 150 -1.59 -17.91 -19.50
C ALA A 150 -2.53 -16.71 -19.29
N GLU A 151 -3.22 -16.62 -18.15
CA GLU A 151 -4.02 -15.44 -17.79
C GLU A 151 -3.15 -14.18 -17.61
N VAL A 152 -1.99 -14.32 -16.97
CA VAL A 152 -0.99 -13.24 -16.82
C VAL A 152 -0.46 -12.81 -18.19
N GLN A 153 -0.17 -13.74 -19.09
CA GLN A 153 0.28 -13.47 -20.44
C GLN A 153 -0.81 -12.74 -21.25
N GLN A 154 -2.04 -13.25 -21.22
CA GLN A 154 -3.18 -12.62 -21.88
C GLN A 154 -3.38 -11.18 -21.39
N ARG A 155 -3.29 -10.95 -20.08
CA ARG A 155 -3.35 -9.59 -19.53
C ARG A 155 -2.17 -8.74 -19.96
N ALA A 156 -0.97 -9.29 -20.10
CA ALA A 156 0.19 -8.54 -20.56
C ALA A 156 0.12 -8.13 -22.03
N ASP A 157 -0.59 -8.91 -22.85
CA ASP A 157 -0.83 -8.63 -24.26
C ASP A 157 -1.96 -7.60 -24.48
N ASP A 158 -2.84 -7.41 -23.49
CA ASP A 158 -3.83 -6.33 -23.48
C ASP A 158 -3.14 -4.96 -23.27
N ASP A 159 -2.89 -4.25 -24.36
CA ASP A 159 -2.41 -2.86 -24.38
C ASP A 159 -3.47 -1.85 -23.86
N SER A 160 -4.66 -2.34 -23.51
CA SER A 160 -5.71 -1.58 -22.83
C SER A 160 -5.25 -1.27 -21.41
N GLY A 161 -4.71 -0.06 -21.24
CA GLY A 161 -4.45 0.51 -19.94
C GLY A 161 -2.97 0.73 -19.62
N GLY A 162 -2.61 2.00 -19.41
CA GLY A 162 -1.24 2.37 -19.11
C GLY A 162 -0.95 3.86 -19.03
N ASP A 163 -1.88 4.70 -19.48
CA ASP A 163 -1.81 6.12 -19.17
C ASP A 163 -2.55 6.35 -17.85
N VAL A 164 -1.75 6.45 -16.78
CA VAL A 164 -2.28 6.86 -15.50
C VAL A 164 -2.65 8.34 -15.64
N GLY A 165 -3.95 8.62 -15.75
CA GLY A 165 -4.42 9.98 -15.98
C GLY A 165 -3.93 10.96 -14.91
N PRO A 166 -3.78 12.26 -15.24
CA PRO A 166 -3.38 13.30 -14.28
C PRO A 166 -4.32 13.37 -13.06
N GLY A 167 -5.54 12.82 -13.18
CA GLY A 167 -6.50 12.69 -12.10
C GLY A 167 -5.95 12.01 -10.84
N LEU A 168 -5.07 11.02 -10.97
CA LEU A 168 -4.51 10.33 -9.79
C LEU A 168 -3.58 11.25 -8.97
N PHE A 169 -2.77 12.07 -9.64
CA PHE A 169 -1.95 13.08 -8.96
C PHE A 169 -2.82 14.15 -8.29
N VAL A 170 -3.91 14.56 -8.93
CA VAL A 170 -4.89 15.49 -8.35
C VAL A 170 -5.51 14.90 -7.09
N ALA A 171 -5.87 13.61 -7.09
CA ALA A 171 -6.40 12.95 -5.90
C ALA A 171 -5.39 12.86 -4.75
N MET A 172 -4.12 12.52 -5.03
CA MET A 172 -3.07 12.52 -4.00
C MET A 172 -2.82 13.93 -3.43
N ALA A 173 -2.82 14.95 -4.29
CA ALA A 173 -2.70 16.34 -3.87
C ALA A 173 -3.89 16.74 -2.98
N LEU A 174 -5.12 16.35 -3.37
CA LEU A 174 -6.32 16.60 -2.59
C LEU A 174 -6.28 15.91 -1.22
N GLN A 175 -5.82 14.66 -1.14
CA GLN A 175 -5.61 13.96 0.15
C GLN A 175 -4.59 14.69 1.02
N SER A 176 -3.50 15.18 0.43
CA SER A 176 -2.49 15.95 1.15
C SER A 176 -3.04 17.28 1.67
N ILE A 177 -3.86 17.97 0.87
CA ILE A 177 -4.56 19.20 1.29
C ILE A 177 -5.51 18.92 2.45
N LEU A 178 -6.25 17.81 2.42
CA LEU A 178 -7.13 17.42 3.52
C LEU A 178 -6.35 17.10 4.80
N VAL A 179 -5.17 16.46 4.70
CA VAL A 179 -4.31 16.21 5.86
C VAL A 179 -3.83 17.52 6.45
N ILE A 180 -3.37 18.46 5.62
CA ILE A 180 -2.96 19.80 6.07
C ILE A 180 -4.15 20.54 6.71
N GLY A 181 -5.32 20.46 6.09
CA GLY A 181 -6.56 21.05 6.59
C GLY A 181 -7.04 20.46 7.92
N LEU A 182 -6.63 19.23 8.25
CA LEU A 182 -6.89 18.56 9.53
C LEU A 182 -5.85 18.96 10.59
N LEU A 183 -4.58 19.12 10.21
CA LEU A 183 -3.51 19.54 11.12
C LEU A 183 -3.70 20.98 11.64
N VAL A 184 -4.28 21.88 10.83
CA VAL A 184 -4.48 23.29 11.22
C VAL A 184 -5.47 23.45 12.41
N PRO A 185 -6.69 22.88 12.39
CA PRO A 185 -7.58 22.88 13.54
C PRO A 185 -6.95 22.22 14.77
N MET A 186 -6.19 21.15 14.58
CA MET A 186 -5.46 20.52 15.68
C MET A 186 -4.44 21.48 16.30
N TRP A 187 -3.74 22.26 15.48
CA TRP A 187 -2.85 23.29 15.98
C TRP A 187 -3.55 24.34 16.85
N TYR A 188 -4.77 24.73 16.47
CA TYR A 188 -5.56 25.68 17.27
C TYR A 188 -6.07 25.06 18.56
N ALA A 189 -6.56 23.81 18.54
CA ALA A 189 -7.06 23.15 19.74
C ALA A 189 -5.94 22.91 20.78
N GLN A 190 -4.71 22.59 20.36
CA GLN A 190 -3.60 22.43 21.31
C GLN A 190 -3.19 23.75 21.99
N ARG A 191 -3.44 24.92 21.36
CA ARG A 191 -3.14 26.23 21.97
C ARG A 191 -4.17 26.64 23.02
N GLY A 192 -5.39 26.11 22.92
CA GLY A 192 -6.45 26.33 23.89
C GLY A 192 -6.39 25.37 25.08
N ALA A 193 -5.83 24.17 24.91
CA ALA A 193 -5.87 23.12 25.91
C ALA A 193 -4.59 23.04 26.77
N VAL A 194 -4.75 22.89 28.09
CA VAL A 194 -3.68 22.59 29.04
C VAL A 194 -3.92 21.22 29.66
N VAL A 195 -2.96 20.32 29.47
CA VAL A 195 -2.94 18.99 30.10
C VAL A 195 -2.23 19.11 31.44
N THR A 196 -2.99 18.97 32.52
CA THR A 196 -2.57 19.29 33.90
C THR A 196 -1.36 18.48 34.39
N TRP A 197 -1.15 17.27 33.87
CA TRP A 197 -0.02 16.43 34.22
C TRP A 197 1.22 16.60 33.30
N TRP A 198 1.08 17.31 32.17
CA TRP A 198 2.10 17.47 31.12
C TRP A 198 2.39 18.96 30.82
N CYS A 199 2.44 19.80 31.88
CA CYS A 199 2.57 21.26 31.84
C CYS A 199 3.64 21.86 30.89
N ARG A 200 4.55 21.05 30.35
CA ARG A 200 5.68 21.49 29.50
C ARG A 200 5.72 20.89 28.09
N VAL A 201 4.78 20.02 27.72
CA VAL A 201 4.81 19.31 26.42
C VAL A 201 3.95 20.04 25.39
N TRP A 202 4.61 20.66 24.41
CA TRP A 202 3.98 21.17 23.19
C TRP A 202 3.86 20.07 22.13
N GLY A 203 2.81 20.12 21.31
CA GLY A 203 2.59 19.14 20.24
C GLY A 203 1.90 17.85 20.68
N TRP A 204 1.32 17.80 21.88
CA TRP A 204 0.68 16.60 22.43
C TRP A 204 -0.43 16.05 21.53
N MET A 205 -1.20 16.92 20.86
CA MET A 205 -2.28 16.47 19.98
C MET A 205 -1.76 15.91 18.65
N TYR A 206 -0.66 16.45 18.12
CA TYR A 206 0.03 15.85 16.97
C TYR A 206 0.65 14.51 17.32
N PHE A 207 1.27 14.42 18.51
CA PHE A 207 1.81 13.18 19.01
C PHE A 207 0.73 12.11 19.14
N TRP A 208 -0.40 12.44 19.79
CA TRP A 208 -1.55 11.54 19.90
C TRP A 208 -2.05 11.10 18.52
N TYR A 209 -2.27 12.04 17.59
CA TYR A 209 -2.77 11.74 16.26
C TYR A 209 -1.81 10.87 15.44
N LEU A 210 -0.51 11.13 15.53
CA LEU A 210 0.52 10.31 14.90
C LEU A 210 0.55 8.91 15.51
N LEU A 211 0.41 8.80 16.83
CA LEU A 211 0.41 7.54 17.55
C LEU A 211 -0.81 6.68 17.16
N VAL A 212 -2.01 7.28 17.12
CA VAL A 212 -3.23 6.62 16.58
C VAL A 212 -3.00 6.15 15.15
N SER A 213 -2.51 7.04 14.29
CA SER A 213 -2.25 6.71 12.88
C SER A 213 -1.25 5.57 12.73
N ALA A 214 -0.16 5.57 13.52
CA ALA A 214 0.89 4.55 13.48
C ALA A 214 0.38 3.19 13.96
N VAL A 215 -0.36 3.14 15.07
CA VAL A 215 -0.95 1.90 15.58
C VAL A 215 -1.96 1.34 14.59
N SER A 216 -2.71 2.19 13.90
CA SER A 216 -3.63 1.74 12.87
C SER A 216 -2.97 1.31 11.58
N ILE A 217 -1.88 1.94 11.15
CA ILE A 217 -1.04 1.42 10.06
C ILE A 217 -0.54 0.02 10.44
N PHE A 218 -0.06 -0.15 11.67
CA PHE A 218 0.38 -1.45 12.17
C PHE A 218 -0.76 -2.48 12.19
N ASP A 219 -1.95 -2.10 12.69
CA ASP A 219 -3.13 -2.97 12.68
C ASP A 219 -3.53 -3.38 11.27
N ASN A 220 -3.46 -2.46 10.31
CA ASN A 220 -3.74 -2.75 8.92
C ASN A 220 -2.73 -3.71 8.29
N LEU A 221 -1.45 -3.56 8.61
CA LEU A 221 -0.40 -4.46 8.12
C LEU A 221 -0.58 -5.88 8.67
N VAL A 222 -1.01 -6.01 9.92
CA VAL A 222 -1.16 -7.30 10.59
C VAL A 222 -2.55 -7.93 10.36
N ALA A 223 -3.59 -7.15 10.09
CA ALA A 223 -4.93 -7.68 9.85
C ALA A 223 -5.10 -8.41 8.51
N ALA A 224 -4.12 -8.32 7.60
CA ALA A 224 -4.12 -9.11 6.37
C ALA A 224 -4.09 -10.62 6.69
N PRO A 225 -5.03 -11.45 6.18
CA PRO A 225 -5.12 -12.88 6.48
C PRO A 225 -4.12 -13.72 5.67
N PHE A 226 -2.93 -13.17 5.40
CA PHE A 226 -1.90 -13.79 4.59
C PHE A 226 -0.62 -13.95 5.40
N THR A 227 -0.11 -15.18 5.45
CA THR A 227 1.16 -15.46 6.14
C THR A 227 2.33 -14.81 5.40
N ARG A 228 2.31 -14.89 4.06
CA ARG A 228 3.25 -14.23 3.16
C ARG A 228 2.53 -13.83 1.89
N SER A 229 2.90 -12.69 1.33
CA SER A 229 2.43 -12.22 0.03
C SER A 229 3.62 -11.75 -0.80
N TRP A 230 3.61 -12.12 -2.08
CA TRP A 230 4.58 -11.69 -3.08
C TRP A 230 3.88 -10.79 -4.08
N THR A 231 4.36 -9.55 -4.19
CA THR A 231 3.89 -8.59 -5.19
C THR A 231 4.87 -8.57 -6.35
N ILE A 232 4.43 -9.05 -7.50
CA ILE A 232 5.19 -9.11 -8.74
C ILE A 232 4.65 -8.01 -9.63
N ARG A 233 5.53 -7.13 -10.10
CA ARG A 233 5.15 -6.12 -11.09
C ARG A 233 5.46 -6.65 -12.48
N VAL A 234 4.46 -6.72 -13.33
CA VAL A 234 4.57 -7.29 -14.68
C VAL A 234 4.46 -6.19 -15.71
N SER A 235 5.32 -6.24 -16.71
CA SER A 235 5.31 -5.37 -17.89
C SER A 235 5.69 -6.18 -19.12
N ARG A 236 5.22 -5.74 -20.29
CA ARG A 236 5.59 -6.37 -21.56
C ARG A 236 7.08 -6.23 -21.82
N LYS A 237 7.71 -7.31 -22.31
CA LYS A 237 9.12 -7.33 -22.62
C LYS A 237 9.47 -6.29 -23.70
N PRO A 238 10.58 -5.54 -23.58
CA PRO A 238 11.01 -4.62 -24.62
C PRO A 238 11.45 -5.40 -25.86
N THR A 239 11.06 -4.93 -27.05
CA THR A 239 11.48 -5.57 -28.30
C THR A 239 12.96 -5.31 -28.58
N GLY A 240 13.61 -6.25 -29.28
CA GLY A 240 15.00 -6.09 -29.70
C GLY A 240 16.04 -6.24 -28.59
N ILE A 241 15.70 -6.81 -27.44
CA ILE A 241 16.69 -7.15 -26.40
C ILE A 241 17.16 -8.60 -26.55
N LEU A 242 18.46 -8.79 -26.70
CA LEU A 242 19.15 -10.07 -26.66
C LEU A 242 19.81 -10.25 -25.29
N LEU A 243 19.54 -11.38 -24.67
CA LEU A 243 20.12 -11.80 -23.40
C LEU A 243 21.20 -12.82 -23.69
N ASP A 244 22.35 -12.69 -23.02
CA ASP A 244 23.44 -13.65 -23.14
C ASP A 244 23.13 -14.94 -22.36
N ASP A 245 23.46 -16.09 -22.95
CA ASP A 245 23.17 -17.43 -22.39
C ASP A 245 24.23 -17.90 -21.36
N THR A 246 25.18 -17.03 -21.02
CA THR A 246 26.34 -17.34 -20.15
C THR A 246 26.00 -17.49 -18.66
N VAL A 247 24.87 -16.94 -18.22
CA VAL A 247 24.38 -17.05 -16.83
C VAL A 247 23.37 -18.21 -16.74
N PRO A 248 23.15 -18.88 -15.61
CA PRO A 248 22.03 -19.82 -15.51
C PRO A 248 20.69 -19.08 -15.36
N LYS A 249 19.64 -19.56 -16.03
CA LYS A 249 18.27 -19.07 -15.81
C LYS A 249 17.80 -19.39 -14.39
N ILE A 250 17.03 -18.47 -13.80
CA ILE A 250 16.38 -18.67 -12.49
C ILE A 250 15.34 -19.80 -12.57
N THR A 251 14.79 -20.03 -13.76
CA THR A 251 13.80 -21.07 -14.03
C THR A 251 14.42 -22.41 -14.45
N ASP A 252 15.74 -22.53 -14.50
CA ASP A 252 16.34 -23.79 -14.92
C ASP A 252 16.27 -24.85 -13.82
N ARG A 253 15.28 -25.75 -13.90
CA ARG A 253 15.16 -26.93 -13.04
C ARG A 253 16.25 -27.98 -13.31
N ARG A 254 16.83 -28.01 -14.52
CA ARG A 254 17.81 -29.04 -14.91
C ARG A 254 19.17 -28.86 -14.26
N GLY A 255 19.51 -27.63 -13.85
CA GLY A 255 20.74 -27.33 -13.13
C GLY A 255 20.78 -27.83 -11.68
N GLY A 256 19.66 -28.37 -11.14
CA GLY A 256 19.59 -29.04 -9.83
C GLY A 256 19.91 -28.18 -8.60
N ARG A 257 20.13 -26.86 -8.77
CA ARG A 257 20.62 -25.99 -7.70
C ARG A 257 19.51 -25.45 -6.78
N TYR A 258 18.29 -25.29 -7.31
CA TYR A 258 17.11 -24.79 -6.56
C TYR A 258 15.84 -25.50 -7.06
N ALA A 259 14.87 -25.77 -6.18
CA ALA A 259 13.65 -26.48 -6.56
C ALA A 259 12.67 -25.59 -7.36
N ASN A 260 12.64 -24.29 -7.04
CA ASN A 260 11.74 -23.31 -7.64
C ASN A 260 12.41 -21.94 -7.84
N ALA A 261 11.86 -21.12 -8.75
CA ALA A 261 12.40 -19.78 -9.04
C ALA A 261 12.39 -18.86 -7.80
N LEU A 262 11.42 -19.05 -6.89
CA LEU A 262 11.34 -18.31 -5.64
C LEU A 262 12.54 -18.58 -4.71
N GLU A 263 13.03 -19.82 -4.66
CA GLU A 263 14.20 -20.18 -3.85
C GLU A 263 15.48 -19.60 -4.44
N ALA A 264 15.62 -19.67 -5.76
CA ALA A 264 16.73 -19.05 -6.48
C ALA A 264 16.77 -17.52 -6.27
N LEU A 265 15.61 -16.85 -6.23
CA LEU A 265 15.51 -15.43 -5.89
C LEU A 265 15.94 -15.12 -4.46
N LYS A 266 15.52 -15.93 -3.49
CA LYS A 266 15.91 -15.77 -2.08
C LYS A 266 17.41 -16.00 -1.84
N ALA A 267 18.01 -16.90 -2.61
CA ALA A 267 19.44 -17.18 -2.52
C ALA A 267 20.33 -16.05 -3.08
N GLY A 268 19.75 -15.07 -3.79
CA GLY A 268 20.48 -13.97 -4.40
C GLY A 268 21.08 -14.39 -5.75
N PRO A 269 20.31 -14.33 -6.85
CA PRO A 269 20.79 -14.73 -8.16
C PRO A 269 21.88 -13.78 -8.67
N ASN A 270 22.76 -14.28 -9.55
CA ASN A 270 23.73 -13.44 -10.23
C ASN A 270 23.00 -12.36 -11.04
N THR A 271 23.43 -11.11 -10.92
CA THR A 271 22.83 -9.92 -11.54
C THR A 271 23.73 -9.28 -12.59
N ASN A 272 24.84 -9.93 -12.95
CA ASN A 272 25.79 -9.44 -13.95
C ASN A 272 25.45 -9.97 -15.35
N GLN A 273 24.18 -9.86 -15.76
CA GLN A 273 23.80 -10.32 -17.08
C GLN A 273 24.10 -9.28 -18.16
N HIS A 274 24.78 -9.71 -19.22
CA HIS A 274 25.01 -8.88 -20.38
C HIS A 274 23.75 -8.77 -21.23
N ILE A 275 23.31 -7.54 -21.48
CA ILE A 275 22.16 -7.21 -22.32
C ILE A 275 22.66 -6.49 -23.57
N ARG A 276 22.21 -6.92 -24.74
CA ARG A 276 22.50 -6.27 -26.02
C ARG A 276 21.21 -5.89 -26.72
N ILE A 277 21.25 -4.81 -27.50
CA ILE A 277 20.14 -4.44 -28.39
C ILE A 277 20.42 -5.06 -29.76
N ALA A 278 19.46 -5.81 -30.30
CA ALA A 278 19.50 -6.34 -31.64
C ALA A 278 19.44 -5.17 -32.63
N THR A 279 20.42 -5.09 -33.53
CA THR A 279 20.54 -4.01 -34.51
C THR A 279 19.52 -4.08 -35.64
N ASP A 280 18.83 -5.21 -35.78
CA ASP A 280 17.86 -5.54 -36.84
C ASP A 280 16.40 -5.26 -36.45
N LYS A 281 16.10 -5.08 -35.16
CA LYS A 281 14.74 -4.87 -34.65
C LYS A 281 14.64 -3.57 -33.89
N GLY A 282 13.63 -2.75 -34.23
CA GLY A 282 13.31 -1.55 -33.46
C GLY A 282 13.05 -1.90 -31.99
N SER A 283 13.65 -1.12 -31.08
CA SER A 283 13.47 -1.29 -29.64
C SER A 283 12.29 -0.45 -29.14
N GLY A 284 11.24 -1.14 -28.70
CA GLY A 284 10.03 -0.57 -28.13
C GLY A 284 9.99 -0.83 -26.63
N TYR A 285 9.57 0.18 -25.87
CA TYR A 285 9.41 0.09 -24.41
C TYR A 285 7.94 0.13 -24.04
N SER A 286 7.50 -0.82 -23.21
CA SER A 286 6.13 -0.81 -22.70
C SER A 286 5.94 0.27 -21.65
N ARG A 287 4.87 1.06 -21.78
CA ARG A 287 4.47 2.06 -20.78
C ARG A 287 3.53 1.49 -19.72
N THR A 288 3.01 0.28 -19.95
CA THR A 288 1.96 -0.33 -19.16
C THR A 288 2.55 -1.32 -18.15
N CYS A 289 1.98 -1.38 -16.96
CA CYS A 289 2.31 -2.41 -15.96
C CYS A 289 1.08 -2.75 -15.12
N PHE A 290 1.06 -3.96 -14.59
CA PHE A 290 0.05 -4.45 -13.65
C PHE A 290 0.73 -5.26 -12.54
N TYR A 291 0.02 -5.48 -11.44
CA TYR A 291 0.52 -6.32 -10.35
C TYR A 291 -0.07 -7.72 -10.43
N VAL A 292 0.78 -8.70 -10.18
CA VAL A 292 0.39 -10.06 -9.84
C VAL A 292 0.73 -10.27 -8.38
N VAL A 293 -0.26 -10.59 -7.56
CA VAL A 293 -0.10 -10.84 -6.13
C VAL A 293 -0.35 -12.32 -5.89
N ILE A 294 0.61 -13.00 -5.26
CA ILE A 294 0.48 -14.40 -4.84
C ILE A 294 0.56 -14.41 -3.32
N SER A 295 -0.52 -14.85 -2.67
CA SER A 295 -0.63 -14.81 -1.21
C SER A 295 -0.91 -16.19 -0.64
N ILE A 296 -0.18 -16.57 0.41
CA ILE A 296 -0.41 -17.83 1.13
C ILE A 296 -1.55 -17.63 2.12
N GLN A 297 -2.59 -18.45 2.00
CA GLN A 297 -3.68 -18.51 2.95
C GLN A 297 -3.19 -19.05 4.30
N GLY A 298 -3.53 -18.33 5.37
CA GLY A 298 -3.26 -18.78 6.73
C GLY A 298 -2.62 -17.70 7.58
N ILE A 299 -2.68 -17.89 8.90
CA ILE A 299 -2.11 -16.98 9.89
C ILE A 299 -0.96 -17.73 10.58
N SER A 300 0.26 -17.22 10.47
CA SER A 300 1.39 -17.76 11.23
C SER A 300 1.25 -17.45 12.72
N ARG A 301 1.88 -18.24 13.61
CA ARG A 301 1.84 -18.00 15.06
C ARG A 301 2.35 -16.60 15.44
N LEU A 302 3.42 -16.13 14.80
CA LEU A 302 3.95 -14.79 15.01
C LEU A 302 2.97 -13.71 14.54
N HIS A 303 2.28 -13.95 13.43
CA HIS A 303 1.27 -13.04 12.91
C HIS A 303 0.04 -12.96 13.83
N ALA A 304 -0.39 -14.09 14.39
CA ALA A 304 -1.46 -14.13 15.39
C ALA A 304 -1.07 -13.35 16.66
N ILE A 305 0.16 -13.51 17.16
CA ILE A 305 0.67 -12.73 18.31
C ILE A 305 0.71 -11.24 17.96
N ALA A 306 1.21 -10.88 16.79
CA ALA A 306 1.24 -9.49 16.32
C ALA A 306 -0.18 -8.91 16.22
N GLN A 307 -1.17 -9.72 15.83
CA GLN A 307 -2.57 -9.29 15.70
C GLN A 307 -3.15 -9.00 17.08
N VAL A 308 -2.91 -9.87 18.06
CA VAL A 308 -3.31 -9.63 19.46
C VAL A 308 -2.62 -8.38 20.02
N LEU A 309 -1.31 -8.23 19.78
CA LEU A 309 -0.54 -7.06 20.22
C LEU A 309 -1.07 -5.78 19.57
N SER A 310 -1.40 -5.82 18.29
CA SER A 310 -1.98 -4.69 17.56
C SER A 310 -3.34 -4.28 18.12
N LYS A 311 -4.22 -5.24 18.36
CA LYS A 311 -5.53 -4.95 19.00
C LYS A 311 -5.36 -4.39 20.41
N GLY A 312 -4.43 -4.95 21.19
CA GLY A 312 -4.08 -4.43 22.51
C GLY A 312 -3.54 -3.00 22.45
N ALA A 313 -2.63 -2.72 21.51
CA ALA A 313 -2.10 -1.38 21.28
C ALA A 313 -3.20 -0.40 20.88
N SER A 314 -4.09 -0.79 19.96
CA SER A 314 -5.22 0.05 19.53
C SER A 314 -6.10 0.44 20.73
N VAL A 315 -6.49 -0.53 21.57
CA VAL A 315 -7.26 -0.27 22.80
C VAL A 315 -6.50 0.64 23.76
N ALA A 316 -5.20 0.40 23.98
CA ALA A 316 -4.38 1.21 24.88
C ALA A 316 -4.28 2.67 24.39
N VAL A 317 -4.13 2.88 23.09
CA VAL A 317 -4.04 4.21 22.48
C VAL A 317 -5.35 4.95 22.55
N PHE A 318 -6.47 4.25 22.33
CA PHE A 318 -7.79 4.85 22.51
C PHE A 318 -8.05 5.22 23.97
N ALA A 319 -7.74 4.34 24.92
CA ALA A 319 -7.87 4.63 26.35
C ALA A 319 -6.98 5.82 26.77
N PHE A 320 -5.73 5.84 26.31
CA PHE A 320 -4.80 6.95 26.54
C PHE A 320 -5.30 8.27 25.95
N GLY A 321 -5.82 8.24 24.71
CA GLY A 321 -6.43 9.39 24.07
C GLY A 321 -7.63 9.94 24.84
N THR A 322 -8.56 9.07 25.22
CA THR A 322 -9.72 9.44 26.03
C THR A 322 -9.30 10.06 27.37
N ALA A 323 -8.31 9.49 28.05
CA ALA A 323 -7.79 10.04 29.30
C ALA A 323 -7.09 11.40 29.10
N LEU A 324 -6.33 11.58 28.01
CA LEU A 324 -5.71 12.85 27.65
C LEU A 324 -6.74 13.93 27.32
N PHE A 325 -7.79 13.60 26.58
CA PHE A 325 -8.85 14.56 26.24
C PHE A 325 -9.72 14.90 27.44
N ALA A 326 -9.97 13.93 28.32
CA ALA A 326 -10.68 14.15 29.58
C ALA A 326 -9.88 15.07 30.54
N SER A 327 -8.55 15.03 30.50
CA SER A 327 -7.69 15.87 31.35
C SER A 327 -7.29 17.20 30.71
N ALA A 328 -7.65 17.44 29.44
CA ALA A 328 -7.43 18.70 28.74
C ALA A 328 -8.37 19.79 29.29
N THR A 329 -7.82 20.66 30.12
CA THR A 329 -8.52 21.83 30.67
C THR A 329 -8.34 23.05 29.76
N LEU A 330 -9.14 24.10 29.93
CA LEU A 330 -9.02 25.36 29.20
C LEU A 330 -9.44 25.35 27.71
N MET A 331 -9.92 24.21 27.20
CA MET A 331 -10.37 24.10 25.81
C MET A 331 -11.81 24.58 25.60
N SER A 332 -12.03 25.50 24.65
CA SER A 332 -13.40 25.91 24.28
C SER A 332 -14.14 24.80 23.54
N ILE A 333 -15.40 24.58 23.91
CA ILE A 333 -16.32 23.64 23.23
C ILE A 333 -16.49 23.96 21.74
N SER A 334 -16.45 25.25 21.37
CA SER A 334 -16.57 25.69 19.98
C SER A 334 -15.42 25.16 19.11
N VAL A 335 -14.19 25.19 19.64
CA VAL A 335 -13.00 24.66 18.96
C VAL A 335 -13.04 23.14 18.92
N ALA A 336 -13.53 22.48 19.97
CA ALA A 336 -13.74 21.03 20.02
C ALA A 336 -14.67 20.55 18.90
N LEU A 337 -15.83 21.21 18.77
CA LEU A 337 -16.84 20.90 17.77
C LEU A 337 -16.33 21.20 16.36
N MET A 338 -15.62 22.31 16.16
CA MET A 338 -14.99 22.62 14.89
C MET A 338 -13.99 21.54 14.47
N VAL A 339 -13.13 21.10 15.39
CA VAL A 339 -12.17 20.01 15.14
C VAL A 339 -12.89 18.72 14.78
N LEU A 340 -13.95 18.35 15.53
CA LEU A 340 -14.74 17.16 15.26
C LEU A 340 -15.44 17.20 13.90
N CYS A 341 -16.08 18.32 13.55
CA CYS A 341 -16.75 18.49 12.26
C CYS A 341 -15.76 18.39 11.09
N ILE A 342 -14.60 19.06 11.18
CA ILE A 342 -13.58 19.00 10.12
C ILE A 342 -13.00 17.59 10.03
N LEU A 343 -12.74 16.92 11.17
CA LEU A 343 -12.23 15.55 11.19
C LEU A 343 -13.17 14.57 10.50
N LEU A 344 -14.47 14.64 10.80
CA LEU A 344 -15.46 13.78 10.16
C LEU A 344 -15.52 14.01 8.64
N VAL A 345 -15.56 15.27 8.21
CA VAL A 345 -15.62 15.60 6.78
C VAL A 345 -14.33 15.17 6.07
N CYS A 346 -13.16 15.44 6.65
CA CYS A 346 -11.87 15.03 6.08
C CYS A 346 -11.74 13.50 6.03
N GLY A 347 -12.23 12.78 7.03
CA GLY A 347 -12.22 11.32 7.06
C GLY A 347 -13.11 10.70 5.99
N VAL A 348 -14.35 11.20 5.85
CA VAL A 348 -15.27 10.76 4.79
C VAL A 348 -14.72 11.13 3.41
N ALA A 349 -14.28 12.37 3.20
CA ALA A 349 -13.72 12.82 1.94
C ALA A 349 -12.45 12.04 1.56
N GLY A 350 -11.55 11.78 2.51
CA GLY A 350 -10.35 10.97 2.30
C GLY A 350 -10.68 9.57 1.80
N ARG A 351 -11.72 8.94 2.35
CA ARG A 351 -12.23 7.65 1.88
C ARG A 351 -12.81 7.73 0.48
N VAL A 352 -13.69 8.70 0.21
CA VAL A 352 -14.28 8.89 -1.13
C VAL A 352 -13.19 9.09 -2.19
N ILE A 353 -12.13 9.84 -1.87
CA ILE A 353 -11.00 10.04 -2.78
C ILE A 353 -10.22 8.73 -2.96
N ALA A 354 -9.97 7.96 -1.91
CA ALA A 354 -9.31 6.65 -2.01
C ALA A 354 -10.11 5.70 -2.89
N MET A 355 -11.43 5.64 -2.72
CA MET A 355 -12.34 4.85 -3.56
C MET A 355 -12.32 5.31 -5.02
N TRP A 356 -12.33 6.64 -5.23
CA TRP A 356 -12.20 7.21 -6.57
C TRP A 356 -10.88 6.82 -7.24
N ILE A 357 -9.77 6.79 -6.49
CA ILE A 357 -8.48 6.29 -6.98
C ILE A 357 -8.61 4.84 -7.46
N VAL A 358 -9.21 3.95 -6.67
CA VAL A 358 -9.43 2.54 -7.09
C VAL A 358 -10.29 2.48 -8.34
N ALA A 359 -11.39 3.24 -8.37
CA ALA A 359 -12.33 3.22 -9.47
C ALA A 359 -11.66 3.67 -10.78
N GLN A 360 -10.82 4.70 -10.74
CA GLN A 360 -10.06 5.16 -11.91
C GLN A 360 -9.07 4.09 -12.37
N ILE A 361 -8.24 3.54 -11.46
CA ILE A 361 -7.24 2.54 -11.84
C ILE A 361 -7.90 1.23 -12.32
N SER A 362 -9.04 0.85 -11.72
CA SER A 362 -9.80 -0.35 -12.08
C SER A 362 -10.46 -0.22 -13.46
N ARG A 363 -11.04 0.94 -13.77
CA ARG A 363 -11.65 1.24 -15.08
C ARG A 363 -10.65 1.16 -16.22
N GLU A 364 -9.43 1.64 -15.98
CA GLU A 364 -8.42 1.74 -17.03
C GLU A 364 -7.59 0.46 -17.18
N ASN A 365 -7.25 -0.23 -16.08
CA ASN A 365 -6.07 -1.12 -16.09
C ASN A 365 -6.26 -2.53 -15.51
N LYS A 366 -7.43 -3.03 -15.07
CA LYS A 366 -7.56 -4.34 -14.35
C LYS A 366 -6.29 -4.66 -13.52
N PRO A 367 -5.95 -3.80 -12.55
CA PRO A 367 -4.55 -3.54 -12.21
C PRO A 367 -3.90 -4.62 -11.34
N ILE A 368 -4.69 -5.58 -10.84
CA ILE A 368 -4.23 -6.64 -9.96
C ILE A 368 -4.83 -7.98 -10.40
N LEU A 369 -3.96 -8.96 -10.65
CA LEU A 369 -4.32 -10.37 -10.63
C LEU A 369 -3.88 -10.94 -9.27
N HIS A 370 -4.83 -11.43 -8.49
CA HIS A 370 -4.54 -11.98 -7.17
C HIS A 370 -4.85 -13.47 -7.14
N LYS A 371 -3.85 -14.29 -6.78
CA LYS A 371 -4.01 -15.73 -6.59
C LYS A 371 -3.71 -16.11 -5.14
N LEU A 372 -4.66 -16.83 -4.56
CA LEU A 372 -4.50 -17.43 -3.24
C LEU A 372 -3.98 -18.85 -3.39
N VAL A 373 -2.94 -19.17 -2.62
CA VAL A 373 -2.28 -20.49 -2.60
C VAL A 373 -2.22 -21.02 -1.17
N LYS A 374 -2.13 -22.34 -1.00
CA LYS A 374 -2.18 -22.99 0.32
C LYS A 374 -0.79 -23.18 0.91
N SER A 375 0.25 -23.33 0.09
CA SER A 375 1.62 -23.58 0.53
C SER A 375 2.64 -22.68 -0.15
N GLU A 376 3.82 -22.57 0.47
CA GLU A 376 4.95 -21.85 -0.12
C GLU A 376 5.56 -22.58 -1.32
N THR A 377 5.48 -23.91 -1.35
CA THR A 377 5.93 -24.71 -2.50
C THR A 377 5.03 -24.46 -3.72
N GLU A 378 3.71 -24.44 -3.52
CA GLU A 378 2.73 -24.09 -4.54
C GLU A 378 2.95 -22.64 -5.03
N ALA A 379 3.14 -21.69 -4.11
CA ALA A 379 3.51 -20.31 -4.48
C ALA A 379 4.76 -20.27 -5.38
N GLY A 380 5.77 -21.08 -5.06
CA GLY A 380 6.99 -21.22 -5.84
C GLY A 380 6.74 -21.72 -7.26
N GLU A 381 5.80 -22.64 -7.46
CA GLU A 381 5.41 -23.15 -8.78
C GLU A 381 4.69 -22.09 -9.62
N PHE A 382 3.76 -21.33 -9.03
CA PHE A 382 3.10 -20.22 -9.73
C PHE A 382 4.12 -19.14 -10.14
N ILE A 383 5.03 -18.75 -9.24
CA ILE A 383 6.08 -17.78 -9.55
C ILE A 383 7.00 -18.30 -10.64
N HIS A 384 7.37 -19.58 -10.58
CA HIS A 384 8.21 -20.21 -11.59
C HIS A 384 7.56 -20.19 -12.97
N ALA A 385 6.29 -20.58 -13.07
CA ALA A 385 5.54 -20.55 -14.32
C ALA A 385 5.43 -19.13 -14.91
N ILE A 386 5.25 -18.09 -14.07
CA ILE A 386 5.23 -16.69 -14.53
C ILE A 386 6.62 -16.25 -15.01
N CYS A 387 7.68 -16.65 -14.31
CA CYS A 387 9.06 -16.32 -14.68
C CYS A 387 9.51 -16.95 -16.00
N GLU A 388 8.89 -18.06 -16.43
CA GLU A 388 9.16 -18.68 -17.73
C GLU A 388 8.56 -17.91 -18.92
N LEU A 389 7.58 -17.03 -18.67
CA LEU A 389 6.95 -16.23 -19.72
C LEU A 389 7.92 -15.21 -20.31
N ASP A 390 7.66 -14.80 -21.56
CA ASP A 390 8.46 -13.77 -22.25
C ASP A 390 8.07 -12.35 -21.84
N LEU A 391 8.07 -12.09 -20.52
CA LEU A 391 7.67 -10.85 -19.90
C LEU A 391 8.81 -10.24 -19.09
N GLN A 392 8.68 -8.95 -18.77
CA GLN A 392 9.54 -8.26 -17.83
C GLN A 392 8.86 -8.19 -16.46
N LEU A 393 9.49 -8.79 -15.46
CA LEU A 393 8.97 -8.94 -14.11
C LEU A 393 9.88 -8.22 -13.11
N GLU A 394 9.30 -7.56 -12.11
CA GLU A 394 10.03 -7.01 -10.97
C GLU A 394 9.50 -7.63 -9.68
N ILE A 395 10.35 -8.38 -8.98
CA ILE A 395 10.03 -9.13 -7.75
C ILE A 395 11.10 -8.83 -6.70
N HIS A 396 10.71 -8.30 -5.53
CA HIS A 396 11.64 -7.95 -4.44
C HIS A 396 12.83 -7.07 -4.88
N GLY A 397 12.64 -6.20 -5.86
CA GLY A 397 13.69 -5.35 -6.42
C GLY A 397 14.59 -6.05 -7.46
N HIS A 398 14.42 -7.35 -7.70
CA HIS A 398 15.06 -8.04 -8.82
C HIS A 398 14.25 -7.85 -10.10
N VAL A 399 14.92 -7.46 -11.17
CA VAL A 399 14.35 -7.35 -12.52
C VAL A 399 14.68 -8.61 -13.28
N ILE A 400 13.64 -9.34 -13.67
CA ILE A 400 13.70 -10.62 -14.35
C ILE A 400 13.10 -10.45 -15.75
N MET A 401 13.74 -11.02 -16.77
CA MET A 401 13.18 -11.07 -18.12
C MET A 401 13.35 -12.47 -18.69
N SER A 402 12.26 -13.11 -19.13
CA SER A 402 12.31 -14.43 -19.77
C SER A 402 13.08 -15.50 -18.95
N GLY A 403 12.93 -15.48 -17.62
CA GLY A 403 13.60 -16.38 -16.68
C GLY A 403 15.00 -15.95 -16.22
N TRP A 404 15.52 -14.82 -16.72
CA TRP A 404 16.87 -14.33 -16.46
C TRP A 404 16.90 -13.16 -15.47
N CYS A 405 17.79 -13.19 -14.47
CA CYS A 405 17.95 -12.07 -13.54
C CYS A 405 18.91 -11.02 -14.13
N ILE A 406 18.37 -9.86 -14.51
CA ILE A 406 19.16 -8.83 -15.16
C ILE A 406 19.87 -7.94 -14.15
N LYS A 407 19.14 -7.48 -13.13
CA LYS A 407 19.65 -6.50 -12.17
C LYS A 407 18.85 -6.55 -10.88
N SER A 408 19.51 -6.27 -9.76
CA SER A 408 18.84 -5.98 -8.49
C SER A 408 18.86 -4.47 -8.21
N ARG A 409 17.72 -3.95 -7.75
CA ARG A 409 17.52 -2.59 -7.24
C ARG A 409 17.32 -2.67 -5.73
N SER A 410 17.78 -1.65 -5.01
CA SER A 410 17.46 -1.52 -3.59
C SER A 410 15.95 -1.28 -3.41
N ALA A 411 15.32 -2.13 -2.61
CA ALA A 411 13.88 -2.06 -2.36
C ALA A 411 13.46 -0.72 -1.71
N PHE A 412 14.34 -0.08 -0.95
CA PHE A 412 14.01 1.15 -0.20
C PHE A 412 14.18 2.46 -0.98
N LEU A 413 14.99 2.49 -2.05
CA LEU A 413 15.25 3.73 -2.80
C LEU A 413 14.51 3.78 -4.15
N SER A 414 13.72 2.77 -4.48
CA SER A 414 12.98 2.71 -5.74
C SER A 414 11.67 3.49 -5.64
N ALA A 415 11.41 4.39 -6.59
CA ALA A 415 10.12 5.08 -6.71
C ALA A 415 8.95 4.10 -6.87
N ALA A 416 9.21 2.89 -7.40
CA ALA A 416 8.22 1.81 -7.50
C ALA A 416 7.71 1.33 -6.13
N THR A 417 8.47 1.53 -5.05
CA THR A 417 8.08 1.14 -3.70
C THR A 417 7.06 2.11 -3.08
N TYR A 418 7.13 3.40 -3.44
CA TYR A 418 6.29 4.44 -2.84
C TYR A 418 5.10 4.85 -3.71
N ILE A 419 5.34 4.97 -5.02
CA ILE A 419 4.33 5.41 -6.01
C ILE A 419 3.69 4.20 -6.72
N GLY A 420 4.20 2.99 -6.46
CA GLY A 420 3.61 1.74 -6.92
C GLY A 420 3.47 1.64 -8.44
N LEU A 421 2.24 1.38 -8.91
CA LEU A 421 1.90 1.18 -10.33
C LEU A 421 2.23 2.41 -11.20
N MET A 422 2.26 3.60 -10.60
CA MET A 422 2.52 4.84 -11.33
C MET A 422 3.99 5.06 -11.67
N ALA A 423 4.91 4.34 -11.00
CA ALA A 423 6.31 4.43 -11.37
C ALA A 423 6.45 3.96 -12.82
N LYS A 424 7.45 4.44 -13.58
CA LYS A 424 7.71 3.82 -14.89
C LYS A 424 8.28 2.40 -14.67
N PRO A 425 8.00 1.43 -15.55
CA PRO A 425 8.66 0.13 -15.48
C PRO A 425 10.20 0.27 -15.54
N PHE A 426 10.94 -0.79 -15.24
CA PHE A 426 12.40 -0.75 -15.41
C PHE A 426 12.77 -0.53 -16.89
N ASN A 427 13.54 0.53 -17.20
CA ASN A 427 14.00 0.76 -18.58
C ASN A 427 15.23 -0.12 -18.89
N ALA A 428 14.98 -1.33 -19.39
CA ALA A 428 16.04 -2.26 -19.78
C ALA A 428 16.80 -1.79 -21.03
N ILE A 429 16.17 -1.00 -21.91
CA ILE A 429 16.81 -0.42 -23.10
C ILE A 429 17.91 0.55 -22.67
N GLN A 430 17.63 1.45 -21.74
CA GLN A 430 18.63 2.40 -21.22
C GLN A 430 19.82 1.68 -20.57
N LEU A 431 19.57 0.55 -19.90
CA LEU A 431 20.64 -0.27 -19.33
C LEU A 431 21.50 -0.91 -20.44
N ALA A 432 20.87 -1.45 -21.49
CA ALA A 432 21.55 -2.04 -22.63
C ALA A 432 22.36 -0.99 -23.42
N GLU A 433 21.81 0.21 -23.64
CA GLU A 433 22.53 1.33 -24.25
C GLU A 433 23.77 1.73 -23.45
N LYS A 434 23.65 1.81 -22.12
CA LYS A 434 24.78 2.13 -21.25
C LYS A 434 25.85 1.04 -21.29
N ALA A 435 25.45 -0.23 -21.31
CA ALA A 435 26.36 -1.36 -21.43
C ALA A 435 27.11 -1.34 -22.77
N MET A 436 26.42 -1.06 -23.88
CA MET A 436 27.04 -0.93 -25.20
C MET A 436 28.00 0.26 -25.27
N ARG A 437 27.64 1.43 -24.74
CA ARG A 437 28.55 2.60 -24.69
C ARG A 437 29.81 2.32 -23.88
N GLY A 438 29.68 1.64 -22.74
CA GLY A 438 30.84 1.22 -21.94
C GLY A 438 31.77 0.25 -22.68
N ALA A 439 31.19 -0.69 -23.45
CA ALA A 439 31.95 -1.62 -24.27
C ALA A 439 32.71 -0.93 -25.41
N VAL A 440 32.09 0.05 -26.09
CA VAL A 440 32.74 0.85 -27.15
C VAL A 440 33.93 1.64 -26.60
N VAL A 441 33.75 2.34 -25.46
CA VAL A 441 34.85 3.08 -24.82
C VAL A 441 36.00 2.14 -24.40
N SER A 442 35.68 0.91 -23.97
CA SER A 442 36.70 -0.06 -23.57
C SER A 442 37.45 -0.65 -24.78
N GLN A 443 36.79 -0.80 -25.92
CA GLN A 443 37.43 -1.18 -27.19
C GLN A 443 38.29 -0.06 -27.76
N ASP A 444 37.88 1.20 -27.66
CA ASP A 444 38.70 2.34 -28.12
C ASP A 444 39.96 2.50 -27.27
N VAL A 445 39.89 2.28 -25.95
CA VAL A 445 41.05 2.29 -25.04
C VAL A 445 41.96 1.07 -25.26
N ALA A 446 41.40 -0.10 -25.57
CA ALA A 446 42.19 -1.27 -25.92
C ALA A 446 42.84 -1.15 -27.31
N GLY A 447 42.16 -0.52 -28.28
CA GLY A 447 42.68 -0.26 -29.62
C GLY A 447 43.77 0.82 -29.65
N THR A 448 43.66 1.85 -28.80
CA THR A 448 44.74 2.84 -28.61
C THR A 448 45.96 2.23 -27.89
N ARG A 449 45.76 1.34 -26.92
CA ARG A 449 46.89 0.57 -26.35
C ARG A 449 47.50 -0.43 -27.32
N ALA A 450 46.72 -1.09 -28.17
CA ALA A 450 47.27 -2.02 -29.16
C ALA A 450 48.09 -1.31 -30.25
N THR A 451 47.77 -0.05 -30.54
CA THR A 451 48.55 0.78 -31.50
C THR A 451 49.80 1.41 -30.87
N GLU A 452 49.81 1.70 -29.57
CA GLU A 452 51.03 2.15 -28.86
C GLU A 452 52.12 1.08 -28.71
N TRP A 453 51.77 -0.21 -28.75
CA TRP A 453 52.74 -1.31 -28.69
C TRP A 453 53.11 -1.88 -30.07
N GLY A 454 52.51 -1.38 -31.16
CA GLY A 454 52.74 -1.82 -32.54
C GLY A 454 53.71 -0.96 -33.36
N ILE A 455 54.28 0.11 -32.79
CA ILE A 455 55.20 1.04 -33.49
C ILE A 455 56.66 0.94 -32.94
N ALA A 456 56.94 -0.01 -32.05
CA ALA A 456 58.29 -0.31 -31.60
C ALA A 456 58.81 -1.64 -32.20
N CYS A 457 59.06 -1.64 -33.50
CA CYS A 457 59.95 -2.58 -34.19
C CYS A 457 60.76 -1.82 -35.23
#